data_AF-A0A494Y4B3-F1
#
_entry.id   AF-A0A494Y4B3-F1
#
_cell.length_a   1.000
_cell.length_b   1.000
_cell.length_c   1.000
_cell.angle_alpha   90.00
_cell.angle_beta   90.00
_cell.angle_gamma   90.00
#
_symmetry.space_group_name_H-M   'P 1'
#
loop_
_entity.id
_entity.type
_entity.pdbx_description
1 polymer ?
#
loop_
_entity_poly.entity_id
_entity_poly.type
_entity_poly.pdbx_seq_one_letter_code
_entity_poly.pdbx_strand_id
1 'polypeptide(L)' 'MYALWKIVNELTKSAEQRRLEREEAYLAEAVDLYDLEARMRDLDRQASKRTGWMGFNA' A
#
# COMPACT_ATOMS: atom_id res chain seq x y z
N MET A 1 -24.78 10.47 -12.61
CA MET A 1 -24.00 10.72 -13.85
C MET A 1 -22.71 9.89 -13.87
N TYR A 2 -21.84 9.95 -12.86
CA TYR A 2 -20.58 9.17 -12.79
C TYR A 2 -20.77 7.63 -12.82
N ALA A 3 -21.80 7.10 -12.16
CA ALA A 3 -22.01 5.64 -12.09
C ALA A 3 -22.31 4.99 -13.46
N LEU A 4 -23.12 5.64 -14.30
CA LEU A 4 -23.42 5.19 -15.66
C LEU A 4 -22.18 5.24 -16.54
N TRP A 5 -21.40 6.32 -16.45
CA TRP A 5 -20.14 6.45 -17.18
C TRP A 5 -19.13 5.38 -16.76
N LYS A 6 -19.03 5.07 -15.47
CA LYS A 6 -18.18 3.98 -14.95
C LYS A 6 -18.60 2.62 -15.53
N ILE A 7 -19.90 2.31 -15.52
CA ILE A 7 -20.40 1.03 -16.06
C ILE A 7 -20.11 0.89 -17.56
N VAL A 8 -20.37 1.95 -18.33
CA VAL A 8 -20.07 1.96 -19.77
C VAL A 8 -18.57 1.77 -20.01
N ASN A 9 -17.73 2.48 -19.24
CA ASN A 9 -16.28 2.37 -19.37
C ASN A 9 -15.77 0.94 -19.03
N GLU A 10 -16.28 0.32 -17.97
CA GLU A 10 -15.96 -1.07 -17.61
C GLU A 10 -16.40 -2.09 -18.67
N LEU A 11 -17.53 -1.86 -19.33
CA LEU A 11 -18.03 -2.71 -20.42
C LEU A 11 -17.19 -2.57 -21.70
N THR A 12 -16.63 -1.37 -21.96
CA THR A 12 -15.79 -1.12 -23.14
C THR A 12 -14.31 -1.47 -22.95
N LYS A 13 -13.87 -1.82 -21.73
CA LYS A 13 -12.48 -2.25 -21.49
C LYS A 13 -12.14 -3.49 -22.30
N SER A 14 -11.01 -3.44 -23.00
CA SER A 14 -10.50 -4.60 -23.74
C SER A 14 -10.06 -5.71 -22.78
N ALA A 15 -10.03 -6.96 -23.26
CA ALA A 15 -9.53 -8.08 -22.46
C ALA A 15 -8.09 -7.84 -21.96
N GLU A 16 -7.28 -7.16 -22.76
CA GLU A 16 -5.91 -6.80 -22.44
C GLU A 16 -5.82 -5.74 -21.33
N GLN A 17 -6.68 -4.71 -21.37
CA GLN A 17 -6.76 -3.70 -20.30
C GLN A 17 -7.17 -4.33 -18.97
N ARG A 18 -8.13 -5.27 -18.97
CA ARG A 18 -8.51 -6.00 -17.75
C ARG A 18 -7.39 -6.90 -17.22
N ARG A 19 -6.53 -7.43 -18.08
CA ARG A 19 -5.36 -8.22 -17.67
C ARG A 19 -4.31 -7.33 -17.01
N LEU A 20 -3.97 -6.22 -17.67
CA LEU A 20 -3.02 -5.22 -17.15
C LEU A 20 -3.46 -4.66 -15.79
N GLU A 21 -4.73 -4.27 -15.63
CA GLU A 21 -5.23 -3.76 -14.34
C GLU A 21 -5.12 -4.80 -13.21
N ARG A 22 -5.29 -6.08 -13.52
CA ARG A 22 -5.08 -7.16 -12.54
C ARG A 22 -3.61 -7.32 -12.20
N GLU A 23 -2.74 -7.34 -13.21
CA GLU A 23 -1.28 -7.42 -13.03
C GLU A 23 -0.75 -6.24 -12.22
N GLU A 24 -1.22 -5.02 -12.49
CA GLU A 24 -0.89 -3.81 -11.72
C GLU A 24 -1.37 -3.92 -10.27
N ALA A 25 -2.57 -4.44 -10.02
CA ALA A 25 -3.07 -4.66 -8.66
C ALA A 25 -2.23 -5.70 -7.90
N TYR A 26 -1.85 -6.81 -8.55
CA TYR A 26 -0.96 -7.82 -7.96
C TYR A 26 0.44 -7.25 -7.64
N LEU A 27 0.97 -6.39 -8.52
CA LEU A 27 2.26 -5.75 -8.30
C LEU A 27 2.20 -4.71 -7.17
N ALA A 28 1.11 -3.94 -7.08
CA ALA A 28 0.90 -2.97 -6.01
C ALA A 28 0.79 -3.65 -4.64
N GLU A 29 0.08 -4.78 -4.55
CA GLU A 29 -0.03 -5.57 -3.32
C GLU A 29 1.33 -6.08 -2.83
N ALA A 30 2.22 -6.48 -3.75
CA ALA A 30 3.58 -6.90 -3.41
C ALA A 30 4.45 -5.72 -2.92
N VAL A 31 4.33 -4.53 -3.54
CA VAL A 31 5.06 -3.32 -3.13
C VAL A 31 4.63 -2.87 -1.72
N ASP A 32 3.32 -2.89 -1.44
CA ASP A 32 2.79 -2.48 -0.14
C ASP A 32 3.28 -3.38 1.00
N LEU A 33 3.43 -4.70 0.77
CA LEU A 33 3.94 -5.61 1.80
C LEU A 33 5.40 -5.31 2.17
N TYR A 34 6.25 -5.02 1.18
CA TYR A 34 7.64 -4.66 1.42
C TYR A 34 7.80 -3.29 2.07
N ASP A 35 6.99 -2.31 1.67
CA ASP A 35 7.00 -0.99 2.30
C ASP A 35 6.48 -1.06 3.76
N LEU A 36 5.49 -1.92 4.03
CA LEU A 36 5.00 -2.18 5.39
C LEU A 36 6.10 -2.74 6.30
N GLU A 37 6.85 -3.75 5.86
CA GLU A 37 7.95 -4.31 6.64
C GLU A 37 9.03 -3.27 6.95
N ALA A 38 9.40 -2.46 5.96
CA ALA A 38 10.36 -1.38 6.12
C ALA A 38 9.88 -0.34 7.15
N ARG A 39 8.60 0.07 7.06
CA ARG A 39 7.98 1.01 8.01
C ARG A 39 7.89 0.44 9.42
N MET A 40 7.51 -0.83 9.57
CA MET A 40 7.46 -1.48 10.89
C MET A 40 8.85 -1.58 11.52
N ARG A 41 9.87 -1.91 10.73
CA ARG A 41 11.27 -1.94 11.20
C ARG A 41 11.76 -0.54 11.62
N ASP A 42 11.35 0.52 10.93
CA ASP A 42 11.70 1.88 11.32
C ASP A 42 11.01 2.32 12.61
N LEU A 43 9.70 2.03 12.74
CA LEU A 43 8.95 2.27 13.98
C LEU A 43 9.54 1.52 15.18
N ASP A 44 9.95 0.26 15.01
CA ASP A 44 10.58 -0.54 16.05
C ASP A 44 11.94 0.02 16.50
N ARG A 45 12.76 0.48 15.55
CA ARG A 45 14.00 1.20 15.85
C ARG A 45 13.74 2.51 16.60
N GLN A 46 12.72 3.27 16.20
CA GLN A 46 12.36 4.51 16.87
C GLN A 46 11.83 4.25 18.29
N ALA A 47 11.00 3.22 18.48
CA ALA A 47 10.49 2.80 19.80
C ALA A 47 11.63 2.37 20.73
N SER A 48 12.58 1.59 20.22
CA SER A 48 13.79 1.20 20.94
C SER A 48 14.64 2.41 21.35
N LYS A 49 14.82 3.39 20.46
CA LYS A 49 15.53 4.64 20.78
C LYS A 49 14.79 5.51 21.80
N ARG A 50 13.45 5.59 21.73
CA ARG A 50 12.63 6.39 22.66
C ARG A 50 12.72 5.88 24.10
N THR A 51 12.81 4.56 24.27
CA THR A 51 12.94 3.90 25.58
C THR A 51 14.32 4.19 26.24
N GLY A 52 15.35 4.45 25.45
CA GLY A 52 16.68 4.82 25.96
C GLY A 52 16.79 6.23 26.57
N TRP A 53 15.91 7.18 26.19
CA TRP A 53 15.92 8.55 26.72
C TRP A 53 14.94 8.78 27.89
N MET A 54 13.89 7.96 28.03
CA MET A 54 12.95 8.04 29.16
C MET A 54 13.49 7.40 30.47
N GLY A 55 14.69 6.81 30.45
CA GLY A 55 15.34 6.19 31.62
C GLY A 55 16.20 7.13 32.49
N PHE A 56 16.19 8.45 32.25
CA PHE A 56 16.97 9.42 33.04
C PHE A 56 16.08 10.59 33.51
N ASN A 57 15.22 10.32 34.49
CA ASN A 57 14.68 11.32 35.42
C ASN A 57 14.13 10.55 36.63
N ALA A 58 15.04 10.18 37.53
CA ALA A 58 14.77 9.81 38.91
C ALA A 58 15.40 10.88 39.80
#